data_AF-A0A380DQA1-F1
#
_entry.id   AF-A0A380DQA1-F1
#
_cell.length_a   1.000
_cell.length_b   1.000
_cell.length_c   1.000
_cell.angle_alpha   90.00
_cell.angle_beta   90.00
_cell.angle_gamma   90.00
#
_symmetry.space_group_name_H-M   'P 1'
#
loop_
_entity.id
_entity.type
_entity.pdbx_description
1 polymer ?
#
loop_
_entity_poly.entity_id
_entity_poly.type
_entity_poly.pdbx_seq_one_letter_code
_entity_poly.pdbx_strand_id
1 'polypeptide(L)'
;MTSFLTSLIKINRLNLDFYKGVRQGLLMIIPAIIGYLCGNFQFGLLVATGTLAHIYVFKGPSRSKLRTVIICNLAFAICMMLGTLTAKTPLVFGMTLLIVTVIPFYIFTALKIAGPSSTFFIVTFSLPINLPIAPEEALYRGFAILVGGILATMMVLITIVFSKTKLKNKQFKMILNSYLSCYTLIMINLLF
;
A
#
# COMPACT_ATOMS: atom_id res chain seq x y z
N MET A 1 -13.99 1.57 -34.01
CA MET A 1 -13.79 2.56 -32.92
C MET A 1 -14.78 2.40 -31.77
N THR A 2 -16.08 2.21 -32.02
CA THR A 2 -17.10 2.04 -30.95
C THR A 2 -16.78 0.90 -29.99
N SER A 3 -16.42 -0.29 -30.47
CA SER A 3 -16.03 -1.44 -29.63
C SER A 3 -14.84 -1.16 -28.69
N PHE A 4 -13.86 -0.35 -29.12
CA PHE A 4 -12.72 0.06 -28.30
C PHE A 4 -13.14 1.05 -27.19
N LEU A 5 -13.98 2.03 -27.54
CA LEU A 5 -14.60 2.95 -26.58
C LEU A 5 -15.46 2.21 -25.55
N THR A 6 -16.26 1.24 -25.98
CA THR A 6 -17.05 0.40 -25.08
C THR A 6 -16.16 -0.41 -24.14
N SER A 7 -14.99 -0.86 -24.61
CA SER A 7 -14.01 -1.59 -23.79
C SER A 7 -13.32 -0.70 -22.75
N LEU A 8 -13.10 0.60 -23.06
CA LEU A 8 -12.57 1.57 -22.10
C LEU A 8 -13.58 1.93 -20.99
N ILE A 9 -14.88 1.94 -21.32
CA ILE A 9 -15.96 2.26 -20.37
C ILE A 9 -16.32 1.04 -19.51
N LYS A 10 -16.04 -0.18 -19.99
CA LYS A 10 -16.41 -1.42 -19.30
C LYS A 10 -15.46 -1.68 -18.12
N ILE A 11 -15.87 -1.20 -16.95
CA ILE A 11 -15.20 -1.53 -15.68
C ILE A 11 -15.31 -3.04 -15.44
N ASN A 12 -14.18 -3.73 -15.50
CA ASN A 12 -14.12 -5.16 -15.19
C ASN A 12 -14.21 -5.38 -13.68
N ARG A 13 -15.45 -5.50 -13.16
CA ARG A 13 -15.70 -5.67 -11.72
C ARG A 13 -15.05 -6.93 -11.13
N LEU A 14 -14.70 -7.93 -11.93
CA LEU A 14 -14.03 -9.16 -11.47
C LEU A 14 -12.63 -8.88 -10.92
N ASN A 15 -11.99 -7.79 -11.34
CA ASN A 15 -10.65 -7.40 -10.88
C ASN A 15 -10.69 -6.38 -9.72
N LEU A 16 -11.88 -5.91 -9.31
CA LEU A 16 -12.03 -4.93 -8.24
C LEU A 16 -12.06 -5.62 -6.87
N ASP A 17 -11.02 -5.42 -6.09
CA ASP A 17 -11.00 -5.79 -4.68
C ASP A 17 -11.47 -4.61 -3.82
N PHE A 18 -12.80 -4.50 -3.68
CA PHE A 18 -13.44 -3.42 -2.92
C PHE A 18 -12.91 -3.31 -1.48
N TYR A 19 -12.64 -4.44 -0.82
CA TYR A 19 -12.14 -4.45 0.56
C TYR A 19 -10.75 -3.83 0.65
N LYS A 20 -9.87 -4.09 -0.32
CA LYS A 20 -8.55 -3.43 -0.37
C LYS A 20 -8.68 -1.93 -0.61
N GLY A 21 -9.60 -1.51 -1.48
CA GLY A 21 -9.87 -0.11 -1.77
C GLY A 21 -10.37 0.64 -0.54
N VAL A 22 -11.40 0.12 0.14
CA VAL A 22 -11.96 0.73 1.36
C VAL A 22 -10.89 0.83 2.45
N ARG A 23 -10.11 -0.23 2.66
CA ARG A 23 -9.00 -0.22 3.63
C ARG A 23 -7.96 0.85 3.30
N GLN A 24 -7.61 1.03 2.03
CA GLN A 24 -6.68 2.07 1.61
C GLN A 24 -7.28 3.47 1.81
N GLY A 25 -8.56 3.66 1.48
CA GLY A 25 -9.27 4.91 1.72
C GLY A 25 -9.28 5.28 3.20
N LEU A 26 -9.58 4.33 4.08
CA LEU A 26 -9.54 4.56 5.53
C LEU A 26 -8.14 4.90 6.03
N LEU A 27 -7.11 4.19 5.54
CA LEU A 27 -5.71 4.50 5.86
C LEU A 27 -5.31 5.93 5.50
N MET A 28 -5.88 6.50 4.44
CA MET A 28 -5.59 7.88 4.03
C MET A 28 -6.45 8.91 4.77
N ILE A 29 -7.75 8.65 4.94
CA ILE A 29 -8.70 9.60 5.54
C ILE A 29 -8.41 9.79 7.04
N ILE A 30 -8.11 8.73 7.78
CA ILE A 30 -7.89 8.79 9.22
C ILE A 30 -6.77 9.78 9.60
N PRO A 31 -5.53 9.65 9.09
CA PRO A 31 -4.46 10.59 9.42
C PRO A 31 -4.73 12.01 8.91
N ALA A 32 -5.43 12.18 7.79
CA ALA A 32 -5.83 13.50 7.30
C ALA A 32 -6.81 14.20 8.27
N ILE A 33 -7.83 13.48 8.75
CA ILE A 33 -8.78 14.00 9.75
C ILE A 33 -8.07 14.28 11.08
N ILE A 34 -7.19 13.38 11.55
CA ILE A 34 -6.42 13.61 12.78
C ILE A 34 -5.57 14.88 12.65
N GLY A 35 -4.87 15.06 11.52
CA GLY A 35 -4.10 16.29 11.28
C GLY A 35 -4.97 17.54 11.27
N TYR A 36 -6.16 17.48 10.66
CA TYR A 36 -7.13 18.57 10.70
C TYR A 36 -7.55 18.91 12.14
N LEU A 37 -7.92 17.91 12.94
CA LEU A 37 -8.36 18.09 14.33
C LEU A 37 -7.23 18.61 15.24
N CYS A 38 -5.98 18.24 14.97
CA CYS A 38 -4.81 18.73 15.70
C CYS A 38 -4.32 20.11 15.22
N GLY A 39 -5.03 20.77 14.28
CA GLY A 39 -4.63 22.07 13.74
C GLY A 39 -3.45 22.03 12.76
N ASN A 40 -3.02 20.83 12.32
CA ASN A 40 -1.93 20.65 11.36
C ASN A 40 -2.37 19.73 10.21
N PHE A 41 -3.27 20.26 9.38
CA PHE A 41 -3.83 19.53 8.25
C PHE A 41 -2.77 19.14 7.21
N GLN A 42 -1.80 20.02 6.94
CA GLN A 42 -0.71 19.72 6.01
C GLN A 42 0.07 18.49 6.46
N PHE A 43 0.47 18.41 7.73
CA PHE A 43 1.14 17.22 8.26
C PHE A 43 0.27 15.97 8.16
N GLY A 44 -1.02 16.07 8.49
CA GLY A 44 -1.97 14.97 8.30
C GLY A 44 -2.05 14.44 6.87
N LEU A 45 -2.03 15.35 5.87
CA LEU A 45 -1.98 14.97 4.46
C LEU A 45 -0.66 14.30 4.07
N LEU A 46 0.47 14.77 4.59
CA LEU A 46 1.76 14.11 4.34
C LEU A 46 1.78 12.70 4.95
N VAL A 47 1.26 12.54 6.16
CA VAL A 47 1.08 11.21 6.78
C VAL A 47 0.14 10.35 5.93
N ALA A 48 -0.97 10.90 5.42
CA ALA A 48 -1.88 10.19 4.54
C ALA A 48 -1.19 9.70 3.25
N THR A 49 -0.36 10.53 2.63
CA THR A 49 0.45 10.16 1.44
C THR A 49 1.42 9.03 1.76
N GLY A 50 2.06 9.03 2.94
CA GLY A 50 2.93 7.93 3.37
C GLY A 50 2.22 6.57 3.43
N THR A 51 0.91 6.55 3.68
CA THR A 51 0.14 5.29 3.71
C THR A 51 0.01 4.61 2.35
N LEU A 52 0.33 5.31 1.25
CA LEU A 52 0.34 4.74 -0.10
C LEU A 52 1.33 3.58 -0.27
N ALA A 53 2.34 3.47 0.60
CA ALA A 53 3.25 2.32 0.64
C ALA A 53 2.49 0.99 0.79
N HIS A 54 1.33 0.99 1.45
CA HIS A 54 0.48 -0.19 1.62
C HIS A 54 -0.07 -0.72 0.28
N ILE A 55 -0.24 0.13 -0.74
CA ILE A 55 -0.77 -0.30 -2.05
C ILE A 55 0.19 -1.27 -2.75
N TYR A 56 1.49 -1.22 -2.46
CA TYR A 56 2.50 -2.11 -3.04
C TYR A 56 2.50 -3.52 -2.44
N VAL A 57 1.63 -3.79 -1.47
CA VAL A 57 1.60 -5.05 -0.73
C VAL A 57 0.61 -6.02 -1.35
N PHE A 58 1.04 -6.64 -2.45
CA PHE A 58 0.24 -7.62 -3.19
C PHE A 58 0.41 -9.05 -2.66
N LYS A 59 -0.03 -10.03 -3.48
CA LYS A 59 0.13 -11.46 -3.23
C LYS A 59 1.60 -11.82 -3.01
N GLY A 60 1.84 -12.78 -2.13
CA GLY A 60 3.18 -13.26 -1.80
C GLY A 60 3.31 -13.68 -0.33
N PRO A 61 4.45 -14.28 0.04
CA PRO A 61 4.72 -14.67 1.42
C PRO A 61 4.78 -13.45 2.34
N SER A 62 4.37 -13.62 3.60
CA SER A 62 4.28 -12.54 4.58
C SER A 62 5.58 -11.74 4.76
N ARG A 63 6.74 -12.41 4.66
CA ARG A 63 8.06 -11.75 4.72
C ARG A 63 8.30 -10.82 3.53
N SER A 64 7.90 -11.22 2.33
CA SER A 64 8.04 -10.40 1.11
C SER A 64 7.17 -9.14 1.22
N LYS A 65 5.90 -9.31 1.62
CA LYS A 65 4.95 -8.21 1.85
C LYS A 65 5.49 -7.14 2.80
N LEU A 66 6.10 -7.56 3.92
CA LEU A 66 6.70 -6.65 4.90
C LEU A 66 7.95 -5.94 4.34
N ARG A 67 8.82 -6.65 3.63
CA ARG A 67 9.99 -6.02 3.00
C ARG A 67 9.57 -4.98 1.98
N THR A 68 8.60 -5.29 1.13
CA THR A 68 8.10 -4.36 0.11
C THR A 68 7.54 -3.09 0.73
N VAL A 69 6.67 -3.18 1.75
CA VAL A 69 6.09 -1.97 2.38
C VAL A 69 7.15 -1.11 3.06
N ILE A 70 8.12 -1.72 3.75
CA ILE A 70 9.18 -1.00 4.46
C ILE A 70 10.10 -0.29 3.45
N ILE A 71 10.52 -0.98 2.39
CA ILE A 71 11.38 -0.40 1.35
C ILE A 71 10.65 0.73 0.63
N CYS A 72 9.38 0.54 0.26
CA CYS A 72 8.58 1.60 -0.36
C CYS A 72 8.43 2.81 0.57
N ASN A 73 8.18 2.58 1.86
CA ASN A 73 8.07 3.67 2.84
C ASN A 73 9.35 4.51 2.93
N LEU A 74 10.50 3.84 3.09
CA LEU A 74 11.80 4.52 3.13
C LEU A 74 12.05 5.31 1.85
N ALA A 75 11.77 4.71 0.70
CA ALA A 75 11.96 5.36 -0.58
C ALA A 75 11.00 6.54 -0.79
N PHE A 76 9.75 6.47 -0.32
CA PHE A 76 8.81 7.59 -0.34
C PHE A 76 9.29 8.76 0.51
N ALA A 77 9.81 8.50 1.70
CA ALA A 77 10.39 9.53 2.54
C ALA A 77 11.59 10.22 1.84
N ILE A 78 12.46 9.43 1.21
CA ILE A 78 13.57 9.96 0.41
C ILE A 78 13.05 10.79 -0.77
N CYS A 79 12.02 10.31 -1.48
CA CYS A 79 11.39 11.05 -2.58
C CYS A 79 10.86 12.41 -2.10
N MET A 80 10.20 12.45 -0.95
CA MET A 80 9.67 13.69 -0.36
C MET A 80 10.79 14.66 0.04
N MET A 81 11.87 14.15 0.65
CA MET A 81 13.04 14.93 1.01
C MET A 81 13.70 15.53 -0.23
N LEU A 82 13.97 14.70 -1.25
CA LEU A 82 14.58 15.13 -2.51
C LEU A 82 13.68 16.13 -3.25
N GLY A 83 12.37 15.88 -3.30
CA GLY A 83 11.40 16.81 -3.89
C GLY A 83 11.42 18.17 -3.19
N THR A 84 11.50 18.18 -1.86
CA THR A 84 11.57 19.41 -1.06
C THR A 84 12.89 20.17 -1.31
N LEU A 85 14.02 19.47 -1.35
CA LEU A 85 15.34 20.07 -1.56
C LEU A 85 15.51 20.63 -2.99
N THR A 86 14.86 20.01 -3.97
CA THR A 86 15.01 20.38 -5.38
C THR A 86 13.93 21.33 -5.89
N ALA A 87 12.84 21.55 -5.13
CA ALA A 87 11.70 22.38 -5.55
C ALA A 87 12.07 23.82 -5.96
N LYS A 88 13.17 24.38 -5.44
CA LYS A 88 13.64 25.74 -5.78
C LYS A 88 14.21 25.85 -7.20
N THR A 89 14.73 24.75 -7.76
CA THR A 89 15.47 24.75 -9.03
C THR A 89 14.80 23.81 -10.03
N PRO A 90 13.94 24.33 -10.93
CA PRO A 90 13.12 23.50 -11.84
C PRO A 90 13.91 22.48 -12.66
N LEU A 91 15.11 22.84 -13.12
CA LEU A 91 15.98 21.93 -13.88
C LEU A 91 16.43 20.72 -13.04
N VAL A 92 16.89 20.97 -11.81
CA VAL A 92 17.34 19.91 -10.89
C VAL A 92 16.16 19.06 -10.44
N PHE A 93 15.01 19.68 -10.18
CA PHE A 93 13.77 18.98 -9.88
C PHE A 93 13.37 18.03 -11.02
N GLY A 94 13.36 18.52 -12.27
CA GLY A 94 13.01 17.71 -13.44
C GLY A 94 13.98 16.53 -13.66
N MET A 95 15.29 16.76 -13.55
CA MET A 95 16.30 15.70 -13.67
C MET A 95 16.14 14.64 -12.56
N THR A 96 15.91 15.08 -11.32
CA THR A 96 15.73 14.16 -10.19
C THR A 96 14.41 13.39 -10.31
N LEU A 97 13.35 14.03 -10.81
CA LEU A 97 12.07 13.38 -11.10
C LEU A 97 12.25 12.25 -12.13
N LEU A 98 13.05 12.45 -13.18
CA LEU A 98 13.34 11.40 -14.15
C LEU A 98 14.01 10.20 -13.48
N ILE A 99 14.99 10.44 -12.61
CA ILE A 99 15.68 9.39 -11.84
C ILE A 99 14.69 8.63 -10.95
N VAL A 100 13.87 9.36 -10.18
CA VAL A 100 12.83 8.82 -9.28
C VAL A 100 11.72 8.09 -10.06
N THR A 101 11.52 8.41 -11.33
CA THR A 101 10.56 7.72 -12.19
C THR A 101 11.13 6.42 -12.72
N VAL A 102 12.33 6.49 -13.31
CA VAL A 102 12.95 5.39 -14.06
C VAL A 102 13.42 4.28 -13.12
N ILE A 103 14.09 4.61 -12.02
CA ILE A 103 14.68 3.60 -11.14
C ILE A 103 13.61 2.67 -10.53
N PRO A 104 12.57 3.18 -9.83
CA PRO A 104 11.50 2.33 -9.34
C PRO A 104 10.79 1.59 -10.47
N PHE A 105 10.51 2.25 -11.60
CA PHE A 105 9.86 1.58 -12.74
C PHE A 105 10.61 0.31 -13.18
N TYR A 106 11.93 0.40 -13.35
CA TYR A 106 12.74 -0.76 -13.72
C TYR A 106 12.81 -1.80 -12.59
N ILE A 107 12.96 -1.39 -11.34
CA ILE A 107 12.99 -2.32 -10.19
C ILE A 107 11.69 -3.13 -10.11
N PHE A 108 10.54 -2.46 -10.17
CA PHE A 108 9.23 -3.12 -10.09
C PHE A 108 8.99 -4.04 -11.28
N THR A 109 9.41 -3.63 -12.48
CA THR A 109 9.30 -4.44 -13.70
C THR A 109 10.20 -5.67 -13.66
N ALA A 110 11.49 -5.50 -13.31
CA ALA A 110 12.47 -6.58 -13.25
C ALA A 110 12.13 -7.62 -12.17
N LEU A 111 11.67 -7.15 -11.00
CA LEU A 111 11.27 -8.02 -9.89
C LEU A 111 9.84 -8.54 -10.01
N LYS A 112 9.09 -8.15 -11.05
CA LYS A 112 7.68 -8.48 -11.26
C LYS A 112 6.81 -8.20 -10.03
N ILE A 113 7.15 -7.13 -9.31
CA ILE A 113 6.38 -6.71 -8.13
C ILE A 113 5.09 -6.07 -8.64
N ALA A 114 3.96 -6.67 -8.28
CA ALA A 114 2.67 -6.09 -8.61
C ALA A 114 2.51 -4.71 -7.94
N GLY A 115 1.81 -3.80 -8.62
CA GLY A 115 1.52 -2.48 -8.11
C GLY A 115 1.54 -1.39 -9.17
N PRO A 116 1.34 -0.14 -8.73
CA PRO A 116 1.30 1.02 -9.63
C PRO A 116 2.71 1.45 -10.09
N SER A 117 3.70 0.54 -10.07
CA SER A 117 5.08 0.81 -10.49
C SER A 117 5.64 2.10 -9.83
N SER A 118 6.19 3.04 -10.60
CA SER A 118 6.74 4.31 -10.11
C SER A 118 5.70 5.38 -9.77
N THR A 119 4.40 5.18 -10.01
CA THR A 119 3.39 6.26 -9.93
C THR A 119 3.38 6.99 -8.58
N PHE A 120 3.39 6.27 -7.45
CA PHE A 120 3.35 6.94 -6.14
C PHE A 120 4.71 7.46 -5.67
N PHE A 121 5.82 7.01 -6.27
CA PHE A 121 7.12 7.64 -6.10
C PHE A 121 7.11 9.03 -6.73
N ILE A 122 6.57 9.13 -7.95
CA ILE A 122 6.36 10.41 -8.66
C ILE A 122 5.45 11.33 -7.85
N VAL A 123 4.29 10.84 -7.40
CA VAL A 123 3.36 11.65 -6.60
C VAL A 123 4.03 12.19 -5.34
N THR A 124 4.76 11.34 -4.61
CA THR A 124 5.41 11.73 -3.36
C THR A 124 6.57 12.70 -3.60
N PHE A 125 7.37 12.49 -4.65
CA PHE A 125 8.45 13.41 -5.03
C PHE A 125 7.92 14.77 -5.49
N SER A 126 6.81 14.77 -6.22
CA SER A 126 6.29 15.99 -6.82
C SER A 126 5.46 16.84 -5.87
N LEU A 127 4.95 16.26 -4.78
CA LEU A 127 4.08 16.96 -3.83
C LEU A 127 4.68 18.27 -3.28
N PRO A 128 5.98 18.35 -2.91
CA PRO A 128 6.60 19.56 -2.41
C PRO A 128 6.60 20.76 -3.36
N ILE A 129 6.39 20.59 -4.67
CA ILE A 129 6.30 21.74 -5.60
C ILE A 129 5.07 22.62 -5.32
N ASN A 130 4.06 22.06 -4.64
CA ASN A 130 2.85 22.77 -4.22
C ASN A 130 2.93 23.27 -2.77
N LEU A 131 4.06 23.06 -2.09
CA LEU A 131 4.30 23.52 -0.73
C LEU A 131 5.20 24.76 -0.74
N PRO A 132 5.22 25.57 0.34
CA PRO A 132 6.19 26.64 0.48
C PRO A 132 7.63 26.13 0.27
N ILE A 133 8.44 26.92 -0.42
CA ILE A 133 9.85 26.60 -0.66
C ILE A 133 10.62 26.77 0.66
N ALA A 134 10.81 25.65 1.36
CA ALA A 134 11.50 25.57 2.65
C ALA A 134 12.37 24.30 2.69
N PRO A 135 13.60 24.34 2.13
CA PRO A 135 14.51 23.19 2.08
C PRO A 135 14.83 22.59 3.47
N GLU A 136 14.85 23.43 4.51
CA GLU A 136 15.04 23.05 5.90
C GLU A 136 13.93 22.12 6.43
N GLU A 137 12.73 22.18 5.85
CA GLU A 137 11.62 21.28 6.21
C GLU A 137 11.72 19.91 5.56
N ALA A 138 12.72 19.63 4.71
CA ALA A 138 12.84 18.36 4.00
C ALA A 138 12.77 17.17 4.95
N LEU A 139 13.49 17.21 6.07
CA LEU A 139 13.48 16.16 7.07
C LEU A 139 12.10 16.01 7.74
N TYR A 140 11.45 17.12 8.09
CA TYR A 140 10.12 17.14 8.69
C TYR A 140 9.05 16.54 7.76
N ARG A 141 9.07 16.95 6.49
CA ARG A 141 8.15 16.46 5.46
C ARG A 141 8.39 14.97 5.17
N GLY A 142 9.65 14.56 5.07
CA GLY A 142 10.01 13.15 4.92
C GLY A 142 9.64 12.31 6.14
N PHE A 143 9.78 12.85 7.35
CA PHE A 143 9.35 12.20 8.59
C PHE A 143 7.84 11.98 8.62
N ALA A 144 7.04 12.96 8.21
CA ALA A 144 5.59 12.81 8.11
C ALA A 144 5.20 11.62 7.19
N ILE A 145 5.87 11.50 6.05
CA ILE A 145 5.71 10.36 5.12
C ILE A 145 6.08 9.04 5.81
N LEU A 146 7.19 8.99 6.55
CA LEU A 146 7.60 7.80 7.29
C LEU A 146 6.56 7.35 8.31
N VAL A 147 5.96 8.29 9.07
CA VAL A 147 4.88 8.00 10.01
C VAL A 147 3.69 7.36 9.29
N GLY A 148 3.32 7.90 8.13
CA GLY A 148 2.30 7.31 7.27
C GLY A 148 2.62 5.87 6.85
N GLY A 149 3.86 5.62 6.43
CA GLY A 149 4.24 4.27 6.04
C GLY A 149 4.46 3.30 7.21
N ILE A 150 4.69 3.80 8.43
CA ILE A 150 4.61 2.98 9.65
C ILE A 150 3.16 2.52 9.85
N LEU A 151 2.17 3.41 9.71
CA LEU A 151 0.74 3.03 9.76
C LEU A 151 0.39 1.99 8.68
N ALA A 152 0.88 2.19 7.45
CA ALA A 152 0.76 1.19 6.38
C ALA A 152 1.35 -0.17 6.80
N THR A 153 2.56 -0.17 7.37
CA THR A 153 3.25 -1.39 7.81
C THR A 153 2.48 -2.09 8.93
N MET A 154 1.94 -1.34 9.89
CA MET A 154 1.07 -1.89 10.94
C MET A 154 -0.16 -2.57 10.32
N MET A 155 -0.79 -1.96 9.32
CA MET A 155 -1.93 -2.57 8.65
C MET A 155 -1.57 -3.87 7.92
N VAL A 156 -0.36 -3.95 7.34
CA VAL A 156 0.16 -5.20 6.76
C VAL A 156 0.34 -6.28 7.83
N LEU A 157 0.92 -5.93 8.98
CA LEU A 157 1.11 -6.86 10.10
C LEU A 157 -0.24 -7.39 10.61
N ILE A 158 -1.20 -6.49 10.85
CA ILE A 158 -2.56 -6.83 11.25
C ILE A 158 -3.19 -7.81 10.23
N THR A 159 -3.10 -7.50 8.94
CA THR A 159 -3.61 -8.37 7.87
C THR A 159 -2.94 -9.74 7.86
N ILE A 160 -1.63 -9.81 8.11
CA ILE A 160 -0.89 -11.08 8.18
C ILE A 160 -1.36 -11.92 9.37
N VAL A 161 -1.56 -11.31 10.54
CA VAL A 161 -2.03 -12.00 11.74
C VAL A 161 -3.44 -12.56 11.51
N PHE A 162 -4.37 -11.73 11.03
CA PHE A 162 -5.74 -12.18 10.72
C PHE A 162 -5.77 -13.31 9.68
N SER A 163 -4.91 -13.23 8.65
CA SER A 163 -4.81 -14.29 7.64
C SER A 163 -4.29 -15.61 8.23
N LYS A 164 -3.33 -15.58 9.15
CA LYS A 164 -2.84 -16.79 9.83
C LYS A 164 -3.91 -17.41 10.72
N THR A 165 -4.63 -16.59 11.50
CA THR A 165 -5.72 -17.07 12.36
C THR A 165 -6.82 -17.73 11.54
N LYS A 166 -7.22 -17.12 10.41
CA LYS A 166 -8.22 -17.68 9.50
C LYS A 166 -7.79 -19.03 8.91
N LEU A 167 -6.52 -19.19 8.54
CA LEU A 167 -5.97 -20.45 8.04
C LEU A 167 -6.01 -21.54 9.11
N LYS A 168 -5.59 -21.24 10.35
CA LYS A 168 -5.63 -22.18 11.48
C LYS A 168 -7.06 -22.64 11.78
N ASN A 169 -8.02 -21.71 11.82
CA ASN A 169 -9.43 -22.04 12.06
C ASN A 169 -10.02 -22.91 10.94
N LYS A 170 -9.65 -22.65 9.68
CA LYS A 170 -10.09 -23.46 8.53
C LYS A 170 -9.54 -24.89 8.60
N GLN A 171 -8.25 -25.04 8.95
CA GLN A 171 -7.62 -26.35 9.13
C GLN A 171 -8.28 -27.14 10.26
N PHE A 172 -8.50 -26.52 11.41
CA PHE A 172 -9.21 -27.14 12.53
C PHE A 172 -10.62 -27.61 12.13
N LYS A 173 -11.38 -26.77 11.44
CA LYS A 173 -12.74 -27.12 10.98
C LYS A 173 -12.74 -28.25 9.95
N MET A 174 -11.74 -28.32 9.05
CA MET A 174 -11.59 -29.45 8.12
C MET A 174 -11.29 -30.75 8.86
N ILE A 175 -10.37 -30.73 9.83
CA ILE A 175 -10.04 -31.91 10.64
C ILE A 175 -11.28 -32.40 11.41
N LEU A 176 -12.00 -31.49 12.07
CA LEU A 176 -13.22 -31.82 12.81
C LEU A 176 -14.30 -32.45 11.90
N ASN A 177 -14.52 -31.88 10.71
CA ASN A 177 -15.45 -32.45 9.74
C ASN A 177 -15.03 -33.85 9.26
N SER A 178 -13.73 -34.10 9.07
CA SER A 178 -13.24 -35.44 8.72
C SER A 178 -13.51 -36.46 9.83
N TYR A 179 -13.31 -36.09 11.10
CA TYR A 179 -13.63 -36.96 12.25
C TYR A 179 -15.13 -37.24 12.35
N LEU A 180 -15.98 -36.21 12.22
CA LEU A 180 -17.43 -36.39 12.19
C LEU A 180 -17.84 -37.35 11.07
N SER A 181 -17.31 -37.17 9.85
CA SER A 181 -17.64 -38.04 8.71
C SER A 181 -17.22 -39.50 8.93
N CYS A 182 -16.06 -39.76 9.53
CA CYS A 182 -15.65 -41.12 9.91
C CYS A 182 -16.59 -41.71 10.96
N TYR A 183 -16.99 -40.93 11.96
CA TYR A 183 -17.90 -41.40 12.99
C TYR A 183 -19.28 -41.76 12.42
N THR A 184 -19.83 -40.95 11.50
CA THR A 184 -21.10 -41.27 10.82
C THR A 184 -20.98 -42.56 10.01
N LEU A 185 -19.88 -42.76 9.29
CA LEU A 185 -19.63 -44.00 8.52
C LEU A 185 -19.55 -45.25 9.41
N ILE A 186 -18.87 -45.15 10.55
CA ILE A 186 -18.77 -46.25 11.52
C ILE A 186 -20.15 -46.57 12.11
N MET A 187 -20.91 -45.56 12.51
CA MET A 187 -22.26 -45.76 13.06
C MET A 187 -23.22 -46.38 12.04
N ILE A 188 -23.13 -45.98 10.76
CA ILE A 188 -23.93 -46.59 9.69
C ILE A 188 -23.56 -48.07 9.53
N ASN A 189 -22.27 -48.42 9.48
CA ASN A 189 -21.82 -49.82 9.37
C ASN A 189 -22.09 -50.68 10.62
N LEU A 190 -22.44 -50.09 11.76
CA LEU A 190 -22.88 -50.81 12.97
C LEU A 190 -24.40 -51.01 13.02
N LEU A 191 -25.16 -50.22 12.24
CA LEU A 191 -26.62 -50.25 12.20
C LEU A 191 -27.18 -51.10 11.05
N PHE A 192 -26.34 -51.53 10.11
CA PHE A 192 -26.65 -52.41 8.98
C PHE A 192 -25.68 -53.60 8.97
#